data_AF-A0A437GVF3-F1
#
_entry.id   AF-A0A437GVF3-F1
#
_cell.length_a   1.000
_cell.length_b   1.000
_cell.length_c   1.000
_cell.angle_alpha   90.00
_cell.angle_beta   90.00
_cell.angle_gamma   90.00
#
_symmetry.space_group_name_H-M   'P 1'
#
loop_
_entity.id
_entity.type
_entity.pdbx_description
1 polymer ?
#
loop_
_entity_poly.entity_id
_entity_poly.type
_entity_poly.pdbx_seq_one_letter_code
_entity_poly.pdbx_strand_id
1 'polypeptide(L)'
;MNLTLGEILAAALAPDPSSIEAALEERAQYCAGVELSRQIAPLLRESEERTFDALTCVPDSELAMLRSPEGWAVLASLVAADLGVPNFTYQPTRH
;
A
#
# COMPACT_ATOMS: atom_id res chain seq x y z
N MET A 1 19.78 3.19 -42.38
CA MET A 1 18.31 3.37 -42.30
C MET A 1 18.11 4.48 -41.28
N ASN A 2 17.72 5.69 -41.71
CA ASN A 2 17.57 6.84 -40.81
C ASN A 2 16.16 6.83 -40.24
N LEU A 3 16.04 6.86 -38.91
CA LEU A 3 14.76 7.09 -38.24
C LEU A 3 14.24 8.48 -38.62
N THR A 4 12.95 8.54 -38.94
CA THR A 4 12.25 9.80 -39.15
C THR A 4 12.10 10.54 -37.83
N LEU A 5 11.96 11.87 -37.90
CA LEU A 5 11.71 12.70 -36.72
C LEU A 5 10.48 12.23 -35.92
N GLY A 6 9.46 11.72 -36.61
CA GLY A 6 8.26 11.15 -35.99
C GLY A 6 8.54 9.88 -35.19
N GLU A 7 9.42 9.01 -35.68
CA GLU A 7 9.82 7.79 -34.96
C GLU A 7 10.69 8.11 -33.73
N ILE A 8 11.55 9.14 -33.83
CA ILE A 8 12.35 9.62 -32.69
C ILE A 8 11.46 10.21 -31.59
N LEU A 9 10.46 11.02 -31.97
CA LEU A 9 9.48 11.57 -31.03
C LEU A 9 8.61 10.47 -30.42
N ALA A 10 8.14 9.51 -31.22
CA ALA A 10 7.35 8.39 -30.72
C ALA A 10 8.13 7.53 -29.72
N ALA A 11 9.43 7.29 -29.97
CA ALA A 11 10.29 6.58 -29.03
C ALA A 11 10.59 7.39 -27.75
N ALA A 12 10.71 8.72 -27.85
CA ALA A 12 10.94 9.59 -26.70
C ALA A 12 9.68 9.82 -25.84
N LEU A 13 8.49 9.73 -26.44
CA LEU A 13 7.20 9.88 -25.77
C LEU A 13 6.60 8.54 -25.32
N ALA A 14 7.18 7.41 -25.73
CA ALA A 14 6.75 6.11 -25.25
C ALA A 14 6.95 6.06 -23.74
N PRO A 15 5.90 5.81 -22.94
CA PRO A 15 6.05 5.69 -21.51
C PRO A 15 6.96 4.50 -21.22
N ASP A 16 7.94 4.73 -20.34
CA ASP A 16 8.82 3.67 -19.86
C ASP A 16 7.96 2.60 -19.16
N PRO A 17 7.96 1.34 -19.62
CA PRO A 17 7.21 0.26 -18.98
C PRO A 17 7.50 0.15 -17.48
N SER A 18 8.74 0.43 -17.05
CA SER A 18 9.13 0.41 -15.64
C SER A 18 8.45 1.52 -14.82
N SER A 19 8.19 2.68 -15.42
CA SER A 19 7.46 3.78 -14.78
C SER A 19 5.97 3.44 -14.61
N ILE A 20 5.38 2.70 -15.54
CA ILE A 20 3.98 2.26 -15.43
C ILE A 20 3.85 1.21 -14.32
N GLU A 21 4.75 0.22 -14.28
CA GLU A 21 4.73 -0.82 -13.24
C GLU A 21 4.90 -0.24 -11.84
N ALA A 22 5.84 0.70 -11.65
CA ALA A 22 6.03 1.39 -10.37
C ALA A 22 4.77 2.16 -9.93
N ALA A 23 4.10 2.86 -10.85
CA ALA A 23 2.87 3.61 -10.54
C ALA A 23 1.69 2.67 -10.17
N LEU A 24 1.61 1.49 -10.81
CA LEU A 24 0.62 0.48 -10.47
C LEU A 24 0.89 -0.14 -9.10
N GLU A 25 2.16 -0.37 -8.77
CA GLU A 25 2.59 -0.93 -7.49
C GLU A 25 2.30 0.04 -6.33
N GLU A 26 2.63 1.32 -6.49
CA GLU A 26 2.31 2.38 -5.53
C GLU A 26 0.80 2.46 -5.30
N ARG A 27 0.00 2.41 -6.37
CA ARG A 27 -1.46 2.44 -6.27
C ARG A 27 -2.01 1.19 -5.58
N ALA A 28 -1.47 0.02 -5.86
CA ALA A 28 -1.86 -1.23 -5.20
C ALA A 28 -1.57 -1.19 -3.69
N GLN A 29 -0.40 -0.67 -3.32
CA GLN A 29 0.00 -0.49 -1.92
C GLN A 29 -0.93 0.50 -1.19
N TYR A 30 -1.24 1.64 -1.82
CA TYR A 30 -2.21 2.60 -1.29
C TYR A 30 -3.59 1.96 -1.08
N CYS A 31 -4.12 1.26 -2.08
CA CYS A 31 -5.41 0.57 -1.97
C CYS A 31 -5.42 -0.49 -0.86
N ALA A 32 -4.33 -1.26 -0.72
CA ALA A 32 -4.18 -2.24 0.35
C ALA A 32 -4.16 -1.57 1.73
N GLY A 33 -3.45 -0.45 1.88
CA GLY A 33 -3.41 0.30 3.14
C GLY A 33 -4.76 0.89 3.55
N VAL A 34 -5.50 1.46 2.59
CA VAL A 34 -6.87 1.94 2.83
C VAL A 34 -7.79 0.81 3.25
N GLU A 35 -7.75 -0.32 2.55
CA GLU A 35 -8.60 -1.47 2.85
C GLU A 35 -8.27 -2.08 4.21
N LEU A 36 -6.98 -2.22 4.55
CA LEU A 36 -6.56 -2.64 5.89
C LEU A 36 -7.10 -1.70 6.97
N SER A 37 -6.96 -0.39 6.77
CA SER A 37 -7.41 0.63 7.73
C SER A 37 -8.92 0.55 7.95
N ARG A 38 -9.69 0.38 6.88
CA ARG A 38 -11.15 0.19 6.94
C ARG A 38 -11.54 -1.05 7.75
N GLN A 39 -10.80 -2.15 7.61
CA GLN A 39 -11.10 -3.40 8.30
C GLN A 39 -10.76 -3.35 9.79
N ILE A 40 -9.66 -2.70 10.16
CA ILE A 40 -9.16 -2.72 11.55
C ILE A 40 -9.68 -1.55 12.39
N ALA A 41 -10.02 -0.41 11.79
CA ALA A 41 -10.53 0.76 12.52
C ALA A 41 -11.73 0.43 13.44
N PRO A 42 -12.75 -0.33 12.99
CA PRO A 42 -13.87 -0.73 13.88
C PRO A 42 -13.42 -1.62 15.04
N LEU A 43 -12.40 -2.46 14.82
CA LEU A 43 -11.88 -3.37 15.84
C LEU A 43 -11.04 -2.61 16.89
N LEU A 44 -10.37 -1.53 16.47
CA LEU A 44 -9.59 -0.64 17.33
C LEU A 44 -10.45 0.42 18.02
N ARG A 45 -11.72 0.57 17.62
CA ARG A 45 -12.63 1.65 18.04
C ARG A 45 -12.09 3.04 17.69
N GLU A 46 -11.41 3.13 16.55
CA GLU A 46 -10.84 4.36 16.02
C GLU A 46 -11.48 4.69 14.65
N SER A 47 -11.21 5.90 14.13
CA SER A 47 -11.63 6.26 12.78
C SER A 47 -10.73 5.61 11.71
N GLU A 48 -11.29 5.40 10.52
CA GLU A 48 -10.51 4.95 9.34
C GLU A 48 -9.35 5.91 9.06
N GLU A 49 -9.60 7.22 9.12
CA GLU A 49 -8.59 8.28 8.93
C GLU A 49 -7.43 8.14 9.92
N ARG A 50 -7.72 8.04 11.23
CA ARG A 50 -6.66 7.94 12.25
C ARG A 50 -5.88 6.63 12.15
N THR A 51 -6.56 5.55 11.78
CA THR A 51 -5.93 4.25 11.56
C THR A 51 -5.01 4.28 10.34
N PHE A 52 -5.45 4.93 9.27
CA PHE A 52 -4.65 5.13 8.07
C PHE A 52 -3.46 6.05 8.33
N ASP A 53 -3.64 7.13 9.07
CA ASP A 53 -2.55 8.02 9.49
C ASP A 53 -1.48 7.24 10.27
N ALA A 54 -1.88 6.39 11.22
CA ALA A 54 -0.94 5.54 11.95
C ALA A 54 -0.22 4.54 11.02
N LEU A 55 -0.89 4.02 9.99
CA LEU A 55 -0.28 3.17 8.97
C LEU A 55 0.75 3.95 8.12
N THR A 56 0.54 5.25 7.87
CA THR A 56 1.53 6.08 7.14
C THR A 56 2.81 6.37 7.93
N CYS A 57 2.79 6.16 9.25
CA CYS A 57 3.99 6.24 10.09
C CYS A 57 4.85 4.97 10.04
N VAL A 58 4.35 3.88 9.44
CA VAL A 58 5.10 2.62 9.28
C VAL A 58 6.19 2.80 8.22
N PRO A 59 7.42 2.30 8.43
CA PRO A 59 8.49 2.39 7.45
C PRO A 59 8.13 1.75 6.10
N ASP A 60 8.58 2.34 5.00
CA ASP A 60 8.32 1.82 3.64
C ASP A 60 8.76 0.36 3.46
N SER A 61 9.85 -0.05 4.13
CA SER A 61 10.33 -1.44 4.12
C SER A 61 9.31 -2.42 4.71
N GLU A 62 8.48 -1.97 5.63
CA GLU A 62 7.42 -2.75 6.28
C GLU A 62 6.11 -2.68 5.50
N LEU A 63 5.85 -1.59 4.77
CA LEU A 63 4.69 -1.49 3.88
C LEU A 63 4.71 -2.54 2.75
N ALA A 64 5.86 -3.15 2.44
CA ALA A 64 5.94 -4.31 1.55
C ALA A 64 5.11 -5.51 2.05
N MET A 65 4.84 -5.59 3.35
CA MET A 65 4.01 -6.64 3.96
C MET A 65 2.55 -6.61 3.51
N LEU A 66 2.06 -5.47 2.98
CA LEU A 66 0.72 -5.35 2.39
C LEU A 66 0.48 -6.30 1.19
N ARG A 67 1.52 -6.95 0.67
CA ARG A 67 1.42 -7.94 -0.41
C ARG A 67 0.95 -9.32 0.05
N SER A 68 0.85 -9.57 1.35
CA SER A 68 0.46 -10.87 1.90
C SER A 68 -0.58 -10.72 3.00
N PRO A 69 -1.56 -11.63 3.11
CA PRO A 69 -2.50 -11.64 4.24
C PRO A 69 -1.77 -11.69 5.59
N GLU A 70 -0.74 -12.52 5.71
CA GLU A 70 0.03 -12.65 6.94
C GLU A 70 0.71 -11.32 7.32
N GLY A 71 1.18 -10.57 6.33
CA GLY A 71 1.73 -9.22 6.53
C GLY A 71 0.69 -8.20 6.99
N TRP A 72 -0.56 -8.32 6.55
CA TRP A 72 -1.65 -7.47 7.05
C TRP A 72 -1.89 -7.68 8.54
N ALA A 73 -1.79 -8.93 9.03
CA ALA A 73 -1.87 -9.23 10.45
C ALA A 73 -0.78 -8.52 11.26
N VAL A 74 0.46 -8.55 10.77
CA VAL A 74 1.59 -7.89 11.42
C VAL A 74 1.40 -6.37 11.45
N LEU A 75 1.05 -5.77 10.31
CA LEU A 75 0.81 -4.32 10.21
C LEU A 75 -0.34 -3.87 11.12
N ALA A 76 -1.41 -4.66 11.19
CA ALA A 76 -2.52 -4.36 12.06
C ALA A 76 -2.12 -4.41 13.55
N SER A 77 -1.27 -5.36 13.95
CA SER A 77 -0.72 -5.40 15.31
C SER A 77 0.22 -4.23 15.61
N LEU A 78 1.01 -3.78 14.64
CA LEU A 78 1.88 -2.60 14.78
C LEU A 78 1.07 -1.32 14.96
N VAL A 79 0.09 -1.08 14.08
CA VAL A 79 -0.82 0.06 14.17
C VAL A 79 -1.60 0.05 15.48
N ALA A 80 -2.07 -1.13 15.91
CA ALA A 80 -2.75 -1.27 17.20
C ALA A 80 -1.84 -0.92 18.39
N ALA A 81 -0.57 -1.32 18.34
CA ALA A 81 0.41 -0.99 19.37
C ALA A 81 0.68 0.52 19.42
N ASP A 82 0.82 1.17 18.26
CA ASP A 82 1.01 2.63 18.16
C ASP A 82 -0.20 3.41 18.71
N LEU A 83 -1.42 2.93 18.44
CA LEU A 83 -2.66 3.50 18.95
C LEU A 83 -2.97 3.12 20.41
N GLY A 84 -2.10 2.35 21.08
CA GLY A 84 -2.24 2.02 22.49
C GLY A 84 -3.28 0.92 22.79
N VAL A 85 -3.57 0.05 21.82
CA VAL A 85 -4.47 -1.11 21.97
C VAL A 85 -3.64 -2.40 22.08
N PRO A 86 -3.16 -2.76 23.28
CA PRO A 86 -2.36 -3.97 23.47
C PRO A 86 -3.21 -5.24 23.25
N ASN A 87 -2.57 -6.31 22.79
CA ASN A 87 -3.19 -7.63 22.52
C ASN A 87 -4.25 -7.63 21.40
N PHE A 88 -4.08 -6.77 20.41
CA PHE A 88 -4.90 -6.78 19.21
C PHE A 88 -4.58 -8.00 18.32
N THR A 89 -5.61 -8.78 18.00
CA THR A 89 -5.51 -9.90 17.07
C THR A 89 -6.39 -9.63 15.86
N TYR A 90 -5.78 -9.54 14.69
CA TYR A 90 -6.49 -9.42 13.42
C TYR A 90 -6.20 -10.63 12.55
N GLN A 91 -7.25 -11.20 11.98
CA GLN A 91 -7.18 -12.32 11.06
C GLN A 91 -7.70 -11.85 9.69
N PRO A 92 -6.82 -11.68 8.70
CA PRO A 92 -7.22 -11.18 7.39
C PRO A 92 -8.14 -12.18 6.70
N THR A 93 -9.20 -11.67 6.07
CA THR A 93 -10.05 -12.49 5.21
C THR A 93 -9.34 -12.75 3.90
N ARG A 94 -9.13 -14.03 3.56
CA ARG A 94 -8.66 -14.44 2.23
C ARG A 94 -9.80 -14.21 1.23
N HIS A 95 -9.61 -13.26 0.31
CA HIS A 95 -10.50 -13.02 -0.82
C HIS A 95 -9.88 -13.57 -2.11
#